data_AF-A0A929NFY5-F1
#
_entry.id   AF-A0A929NFY5-F1
#
_cell.length_a   1.000
_cell.length_b   1.000
_cell.length_c   1.000
_cell.angle_alpha   90.00
_cell.angle_beta   90.00
_cell.angle_gamma   90.00
#
_symmetry.space_group_name_H-M   'P 1'
#
loop_
_entity.id
_entity.type
_entity.pdbx_description
1 polymer ?
#
loop_
_entity_poly.entity_id
_entity_poly.type
_entity_poly.pdbx_seq_one_letter_code
_entity_poly.pdbx_strand_id
1 'polypeptide(L)'
;MKDEIKTGTEIGRRKFIKASTAAGAAAAVGPWIISPSVLASSGEINVLMWSDYLSAGFFKAFEKKSGIKINFTGIGSNEEIINKMKASKGRGIDICSPTNMRSPQWKDLGLLQPFDYSRISSMKNINPSMLRVGDEEWDFGGKGSHWLPMIWGTEGVAWRTDQWAPPRAGDIPSYGDIWQEDVKGKTMMRVHSGMLGAGLYLETIGKLEPGVMKKAYDGEAGMRKTWQVVTDFCVANKAQVKLFWNDADSQKNGLLNDGVVVGQTWDGPPIS
;
A
#
# COMPACT_ATOMS: atom_id res chain seq x y z
N MET A 1 -84.51 -44.80 24.96
CA MET A 1 -84.30 -44.98 23.52
C MET A 1 -82.88 -45.53 23.37
N LYS A 2 -82.77 -46.88 23.38
CA LYS A 2 -82.21 -47.74 22.32
C LYS A 2 -80.74 -47.43 21.98
N ASP A 3 -79.79 -48.35 21.82
CA ASP A 3 -79.62 -49.78 22.02
C ASP A 3 -78.14 -50.05 21.68
N GLU A 4 -77.57 -51.10 22.27
CA GLU A 4 -76.52 -51.98 21.70
C GLU A 4 -75.05 -51.56 21.46
N ILE A 5 -74.24 -52.57 21.78
CA ILE A 5 -72.80 -52.81 21.59
C ILE A 5 -72.44 -52.98 20.11
N LYS A 6 -71.24 -52.55 19.66
CA LYS A 6 -70.35 -53.25 18.69
C LYS A 6 -69.10 -52.41 18.32
N THR A 7 -67.88 -52.87 18.65
CA THR A 7 -66.88 -53.58 17.81
C THR A 7 -66.17 -52.76 16.73
N GLY A 8 -64.84 -52.94 16.62
CA GLY A 8 -64.17 -53.04 15.32
C GLY A 8 -63.30 -51.86 14.86
N THR A 9 -62.00 -52.10 14.92
CA THR A 9 -60.91 -51.71 13.99
C THR A 9 -61.26 -50.83 12.78
N GLU A 10 -60.45 -49.80 12.51
CA GLU A 10 -59.62 -49.75 11.29
C GLU A 10 -58.60 -48.59 11.32
N ILE A 11 -57.32 -48.97 11.42
CA ILE A 11 -56.18 -48.07 11.28
C ILE A 11 -56.06 -47.72 9.79
N GLY A 12 -56.46 -46.50 9.45
CA GLY A 12 -56.36 -45.99 8.09
C GLY A 12 -54.90 -45.89 7.64
N ARG A 13 -54.54 -46.70 6.63
CA ARG A 13 -53.28 -46.79 5.86
C ARG A 13 -52.70 -45.46 5.31
N ARG A 14 -53.24 -44.30 5.65
CA ARG A 14 -52.79 -42.97 5.17
C ARG A 14 -52.18 -42.06 6.24
N LYS A 15 -52.03 -42.52 7.49
CA LYS A 15 -51.35 -41.74 8.56
C LYS A 15 -50.01 -42.31 9.04
N PHE A 16 -49.50 -43.37 8.40
CA PHE A 16 -48.16 -43.92 8.72
C PHE A 16 -47.02 -43.40 7.83
N ILE A 17 -47.30 -42.50 6.87
CA ILE A 17 -46.28 -41.77 6.10
C ILE A 17 -46.17 -40.35 6.67
N LYS A 18 -45.80 -40.23 7.94
CA LYS A 18 -45.34 -38.98 8.59
C LYS A 18 -44.81 -39.34 9.98
N ALA A 19 -43.66 -40.02 10.02
CA ALA A 19 -42.70 -40.03 11.13
C ALA A 19 -41.80 -41.28 11.08
N SER A 20 -40.94 -41.40 10.07
CA SER A 20 -39.76 -42.28 10.12
C SER A 20 -38.92 -42.18 8.85
N THR A 21 -38.14 -41.12 8.73
CA THR A 21 -36.91 -41.11 7.91
C THR A 21 -35.87 -40.23 8.62
N ALA A 22 -35.52 -40.64 9.84
CA ALA A 22 -34.18 -40.44 10.37
C ALA A 22 -33.47 -41.81 10.31
N ALA A 23 -32.24 -41.81 9.80
CA ALA A 23 -31.28 -42.91 9.70
C ALA A 23 -31.42 -43.89 8.50
N GLY A 24 -30.67 -43.59 7.43
CA GLY A 24 -29.76 -44.58 6.84
C GLY A 24 -30.18 -45.31 5.56
N ALA A 25 -29.81 -44.75 4.40
CA ALA A 25 -29.07 -45.45 3.35
C ALA A 25 -28.68 -44.46 2.24
N ALA A 26 -27.37 -44.24 2.09
CA ALA A 26 -26.77 -43.54 0.98
C ALA A 26 -26.92 -44.35 -0.32
N ALA A 27 -27.14 -43.66 -1.45
CA ALA A 27 -26.50 -43.88 -2.76
C ALA A 27 -27.41 -43.38 -3.89
N ALA A 28 -27.02 -42.26 -4.52
CA ALA A 28 -26.96 -42.09 -5.98
C ALA A 28 -27.00 -40.60 -6.37
N VAL A 29 -25.86 -39.91 -6.24
CA VAL A 29 -25.42 -38.84 -7.16
C VAL A 29 -23.91 -38.61 -6.96
N GLY A 30 -23.12 -39.59 -7.42
CA GLY A 30 -21.69 -39.48 -7.77
C GLY A 30 -20.68 -39.07 -6.67
N PRO A 31 -19.41 -39.50 -6.77
CA PRO A 31 -18.34 -38.80 -6.09
C PRO A 31 -18.17 -37.46 -6.80
N TRP A 32 -18.87 -36.43 -6.33
CA TRP A 32 -18.40 -35.07 -6.56
C TRP A 32 -17.03 -35.04 -5.89
N ILE A 33 -15.98 -35.05 -6.71
CA ILE A 33 -14.65 -34.65 -6.31
C ILE A 33 -14.81 -33.19 -5.90
N ILE A 34 -15.24 -32.95 -4.66
CA ILE A 34 -15.05 -31.69 -4.00
C ILE A 34 -13.54 -31.62 -3.87
N SER A 35 -12.91 -30.86 -4.77
CA SER A 35 -11.49 -30.57 -4.68
C SER A 35 -11.25 -30.09 -3.24
N PRO A 36 -10.25 -30.64 -2.51
CA PRO A 36 -9.91 -30.18 -1.16
C PRO A 36 -9.65 -28.66 -1.08
N SER A 37 -9.45 -28.00 -2.23
CA SER A 37 -9.38 -26.54 -2.37
C SER A 37 -10.64 -25.78 -1.94
N VAL A 38 -11.80 -26.42 -1.83
CA VAL A 38 -13.05 -25.77 -1.38
C VAL A 38 -13.16 -25.70 0.16
N LEU A 39 -12.33 -26.45 0.89
CA LEU A 39 -12.38 -26.50 2.36
C LEU A 39 -11.34 -25.62 3.09
N ALA A 40 -10.67 -24.71 2.37
CA ALA A 40 -9.67 -23.82 2.97
C ALA A 40 -9.69 -22.40 2.38
N SER A 41 -10.86 -21.79 2.30
CA SER A 41 -10.99 -20.35 2.10
C SER A 41 -11.82 -19.81 3.26
N SER A 42 -11.25 -18.92 4.07
CA SER A 42 -11.98 -18.09 5.03
C SER A 42 -13.10 -17.25 4.38
N GLY A 43 -13.23 -17.28 3.04
CA GLY A 43 -14.07 -16.38 2.27
C GLY A 43 -13.56 -14.94 2.30
N GLU A 44 -12.47 -14.67 3.03
CA GLU A 44 -11.94 -13.35 3.29
C GLU A 44 -10.42 -13.37 3.30
N ILE A 45 -9.80 -12.26 2.87
CA ILE A 45 -8.37 -11.99 3.02
C ILE A 45 -8.16 -10.65 3.75
N ASN A 46 -7.15 -10.57 4.58
CA ASN A 46 -6.79 -9.39 5.35
C ASN A 46 -5.63 -8.66 4.67
N VAL A 47 -5.87 -7.43 4.23
CA VAL A 47 -4.92 -6.64 3.45
C VAL A 47 -4.53 -5.38 4.21
N LEU A 48 -3.23 -5.18 4.42
CA LEU A 48 -2.64 -4.01 5.08
C LEU A 48 -1.85 -3.16 4.07
N MET A 49 -2.38 -2.02 3.64
CA MET A 49 -1.80 -1.26 2.52
C MET A 49 -2.16 0.23 2.55
N TRP A 50 -1.40 1.05 1.81
CA TRP A 50 -1.66 2.47 1.59
C TRP A 50 -3.13 2.73 1.24
N SER A 51 -3.76 3.64 1.98
CA SER A 51 -5.21 3.86 1.94
C SER A 51 -5.76 4.16 0.54
N ASP A 52 -4.98 4.86 -0.30
CA ASP A 52 -5.43 5.34 -1.61
C ASP A 52 -5.13 4.37 -2.77
N TYR A 53 -4.60 3.17 -2.51
CA TYR A 53 -4.12 2.27 -3.57
C TYR A 53 -5.20 1.36 -4.18
N LEU A 54 -6.31 1.12 -3.48
CA LEU A 54 -7.43 0.34 -4.01
C LEU A 54 -8.66 1.22 -4.19
N SER A 55 -9.15 1.29 -5.44
CA SER A 55 -10.39 1.99 -5.72
C SER A 55 -11.60 1.23 -5.16
N ALA A 56 -12.67 1.95 -4.83
CA ALA A 56 -13.93 1.34 -4.38
C ALA A 56 -14.50 0.32 -5.40
N GLY A 57 -14.24 0.53 -6.70
CA GLY A 57 -14.63 -0.40 -7.77
C GLY A 57 -13.84 -1.72 -7.75
N PHE A 58 -12.59 -1.70 -7.31
CA PHE A 58 -11.75 -2.89 -7.22
C PHE A 58 -12.34 -3.93 -6.26
N PHE A 59 -12.75 -3.51 -5.05
CA PHE A 59 -13.31 -4.40 -4.03
C PHE A 59 -14.52 -5.20 -4.56
N LYS A 60 -15.48 -4.49 -5.16
CA LYS A 60 -16.69 -5.12 -5.73
C LYS A 60 -16.36 -6.06 -6.89
N ALA A 61 -15.46 -5.65 -7.78
CA ALA A 61 -15.06 -6.46 -8.93
C ALA A 61 -14.29 -7.72 -8.51
N PHE A 62 -13.42 -7.60 -7.52
CA PHE A 62 -12.68 -8.72 -6.94
C PHE A 62 -13.63 -9.73 -6.30
N GLU A 63 -14.48 -9.29 -5.36
CA GLU A 63 -15.43 -10.16 -4.66
C GLU A 63 -16.39 -10.84 -5.63
N LYS A 64 -16.92 -10.12 -6.63
CA LYS A 64 -17.79 -10.70 -7.66
C LYS A 64 -17.10 -11.81 -8.46
N LYS A 65 -15.79 -11.69 -8.71
CA LYS A 65 -15.03 -12.62 -9.55
C LYS A 65 -14.50 -13.83 -8.76
N SER A 66 -14.05 -13.61 -7.52
CA SER A 66 -13.39 -14.64 -6.71
C SER A 66 -14.31 -15.27 -5.66
N GLY A 67 -15.39 -14.60 -5.27
CA GLY A 67 -16.18 -14.94 -4.09
C GLY A 67 -15.45 -14.64 -2.77
N ILE A 68 -14.31 -13.95 -2.81
CA ILE A 68 -13.47 -13.62 -1.65
C ILE A 68 -13.64 -12.14 -1.31
N LYS A 69 -13.94 -11.85 -0.05
CA LYS A 69 -14.02 -10.49 0.48
C LYS A 69 -12.64 -10.01 0.94
N ILE A 70 -12.39 -8.71 0.81
CA ILE A 70 -11.16 -8.09 1.31
C ILE A 70 -11.48 -7.32 2.59
N ASN A 71 -10.85 -7.73 3.70
CA ASN A 71 -10.80 -6.97 4.93
C ASN A 71 -9.60 -6.02 4.86
N PHE A 72 -9.86 -4.77 4.47
CA PHE A 72 -8.83 -3.78 4.20
C PHE A 72 -8.50 -2.93 5.43
N THR A 73 -7.20 -2.80 5.73
CA THR A 73 -6.66 -1.87 6.70
C THR A 73 -5.77 -0.86 5.96
N GLY A 74 -6.25 0.38 5.88
CA GLY A 74 -5.48 1.51 5.35
C GLY A 74 -4.34 1.92 6.29
N ILE A 75 -3.23 2.38 5.72
CA ILE A 75 -2.08 2.94 6.46
C ILE A 75 -1.68 4.29 5.86
N GLY A 76 -1.10 5.15 6.71
CA GLY A 76 -0.53 6.43 6.31
C GLY A 76 1.00 6.46 6.23
N SER A 77 1.68 5.44 6.76
CA SER A 77 3.15 5.41 6.82
C SER A 77 3.74 3.99 6.78
N ASN A 78 5.00 3.87 6.37
CA ASN A 78 5.72 2.60 6.41
C ASN A 78 5.89 2.09 7.85
N GLU A 79 6.11 3.02 8.79
CA GLU A 79 6.29 2.75 10.21
C GLU A 79 5.02 2.10 10.80
N GLU A 80 3.83 2.52 10.36
CA GLU A 80 2.57 1.91 10.75
C GLU A 80 2.47 0.43 10.31
N ILE A 81 2.88 0.11 9.08
CA ILE A 81 2.89 -1.27 8.58
C ILE A 81 3.81 -2.13 9.44
N ILE A 82 5.05 -1.68 9.66
CA ILE A 82 6.05 -2.41 10.45
C ILE A 82 5.55 -2.62 11.88
N ASN A 83 5.00 -1.60 12.53
CA ASN A 83 4.51 -1.69 13.89
C ASN A 83 3.35 -2.69 14.03
N LYS A 84 2.37 -2.65 13.11
CA LYS A 84 1.25 -3.61 13.10
C LYS A 84 1.74 -5.04 12.86
N MET A 85 2.62 -5.25 11.88
CA MET A 85 3.19 -6.56 11.57
C MET A 85 4.00 -7.12 12.75
N LYS A 86 4.79 -6.30 13.43
CA LYS A 86 5.53 -6.70 14.65
C LYS A 86 4.57 -7.07 15.79
N ALA A 87 3.57 -6.25 16.04
CA ALA A 87 2.61 -6.45 17.13
C ALA A 87 1.82 -7.75 16.96
N SER A 88 1.39 -8.08 15.74
CA SER A 88 0.68 -9.32 15.43
C SER A 88 1.60 -10.51 15.18
N LYS A 89 2.92 -10.29 15.07
CA LYS A 89 3.88 -11.26 14.52
C LYS A 89 3.43 -11.79 13.14
N GLY A 90 2.91 -10.89 12.31
CA GLY A 90 2.34 -11.18 10.98
C GLY A 90 1.00 -11.93 10.99
N ARG A 91 0.45 -12.31 12.16
CA ARG A 91 -0.79 -13.09 12.22
C ARG A 91 -1.99 -12.24 11.83
N GLY A 92 -2.92 -12.85 11.09
CA GLY A 92 -4.15 -12.21 10.63
C GLY A 92 -3.93 -11.17 9.52
N ILE A 93 -2.78 -11.22 8.84
CA ILE A 93 -2.46 -10.37 7.69
C ILE A 93 -2.01 -11.28 6.56
N ASP A 94 -2.75 -11.28 5.45
CA ASP A 94 -2.48 -12.13 4.29
C ASP A 94 -1.61 -11.40 3.26
N ILE A 95 -1.80 -10.08 3.12
CA ILE A 95 -1.02 -9.22 2.22
C ILE A 95 -0.67 -7.93 2.95
N CYS A 96 0.59 -7.50 2.87
CA CYS A 96 1.01 -6.16 3.26
C CYS A 96 1.75 -5.46 2.12
N SER A 97 1.72 -4.11 2.08
CA SER A 97 2.32 -3.31 1.01
C SER A 97 3.47 -2.40 1.49
N PRO A 98 4.65 -2.96 1.79
CA PRO A 98 5.81 -2.16 2.15
C PRO A 98 6.43 -1.44 0.95
N THR A 99 6.99 -0.25 1.18
CA THR A 99 7.86 0.43 0.21
C THR A 99 9.17 -0.33 0.02
N ASN A 100 9.63 -0.48 -1.23
CA ASN A 100 10.81 -1.26 -1.61
C ASN A 100 12.08 -0.89 -0.82
N MET A 101 12.33 0.41 -0.59
CA MET A 101 13.50 0.93 0.13
C MET A 101 13.60 0.45 1.60
N ARG A 102 12.57 -0.22 2.12
CA ARG A 102 12.55 -0.77 3.48
C ARG A 102 13.01 -2.23 3.55
N SER A 103 13.43 -2.83 2.43
CA SER A 103 13.83 -4.25 2.37
C SER A 103 14.73 -4.73 3.52
N PRO A 104 15.80 -4.01 3.91
CA PRO A 104 16.66 -4.45 5.01
C PRO A 104 15.92 -4.62 6.35
N GLN A 105 14.97 -3.72 6.63
CA GLN A 105 14.15 -3.80 7.85
C GLN A 105 13.25 -5.04 7.82
N TRP A 106 12.70 -5.40 6.66
CA TRP A 106 11.82 -6.57 6.51
C TRP A 106 12.56 -7.89 6.58
N LYS A 107 13.79 -7.94 6.06
CA LYS A 107 14.68 -9.10 6.16
C LYS A 107 14.87 -9.50 7.62
N ASP A 108 15.20 -8.54 8.47
CA ASP A 108 15.48 -8.78 9.89
C ASP A 108 14.22 -9.17 10.69
N LEU A 109 13.04 -8.75 10.25
CA LEU A 109 11.78 -9.10 10.89
C LEU A 109 11.39 -10.57 10.67
N GLY A 110 11.72 -11.15 9.52
CA GLY A 110 11.40 -12.55 9.21
C GLY A 110 9.89 -12.85 9.19
N LEU A 111 9.06 -11.84 8.91
CA LEU A 111 7.59 -11.94 8.94
C LEU A 111 6.95 -12.20 7.57
N LEU A 112 7.75 -12.23 6.51
CA LEU A 112 7.28 -12.43 5.14
C LEU A 112 7.63 -13.84 4.65
N GLN A 113 6.86 -14.33 3.69
CA GLN A 113 7.15 -15.54 2.93
C GLN A 113 7.42 -15.16 1.47
N PRO A 114 8.23 -15.95 0.73
CA PRO A 114 8.48 -15.68 -0.68
C PRO A 114 7.21 -15.93 -1.50
N PHE A 115 7.07 -15.18 -2.60
CA PHE A 115 6.02 -15.39 -3.57
C PHE A 115 6.33 -16.58 -4.46
N ASP A 116 5.30 -17.40 -4.71
CA ASP A 116 5.34 -18.41 -5.76
C ASP A 116 4.86 -17.78 -7.08
N TYR A 117 5.82 -17.32 -7.89
CA TYR A 117 5.52 -16.69 -9.18
C TYR A 117 4.77 -17.61 -10.15
N SER A 118 4.86 -18.95 -10.00
CA SER A 118 4.13 -19.89 -10.87
C SER A 118 2.61 -19.81 -10.68
N ARG A 119 2.16 -19.31 -9.52
CA ARG A 119 0.74 -19.12 -9.19
C ARG A 119 0.19 -17.78 -9.68
N ILE A 120 1.04 -16.92 -10.27
CA ILE A 120 0.69 -15.58 -10.72
C ILE A 120 0.70 -15.56 -12.25
N SER A 121 -0.46 -15.80 -12.86
CA SER A 121 -0.57 -15.89 -14.33
C SER A 121 -0.25 -14.57 -15.07
N SER A 122 -0.22 -13.45 -14.36
CA SER A 122 0.04 -12.11 -14.89
C SER A 122 1.49 -11.65 -14.76
N MET A 123 2.44 -12.49 -14.32
CA MET A 123 3.85 -12.09 -14.13
C MET A 123 4.46 -11.47 -15.41
N LYS A 124 4.10 -11.98 -16.59
CA LYS A 124 4.56 -11.45 -17.89
C LYS A 124 4.13 -10.00 -18.16
N ASN A 125 3.16 -9.48 -17.43
CA ASN A 125 2.66 -8.11 -17.59
C ASN A 125 3.42 -7.11 -16.70
N ILE A 126 4.31 -7.59 -15.82
CA ILE A 126 5.07 -6.74 -14.91
C ILE A 126 6.30 -6.19 -15.65
N ASN A 127 6.60 -4.91 -15.45
CA ASN A 127 7.82 -4.31 -15.98
C ASN A 127 9.06 -5.07 -15.46
N PRO A 128 9.92 -5.62 -16.33
CA PRO A 128 11.05 -6.44 -15.90
C PRO A 128 12.02 -5.73 -14.96
N SER A 129 12.23 -4.42 -15.12
CA SER A 129 13.11 -3.64 -14.25
C SER A 129 12.54 -3.48 -12.85
N MET A 130 11.20 -3.42 -12.71
CA MET A 130 10.53 -3.35 -11.42
C MET A 130 10.49 -4.72 -10.73
N LEU A 131 10.31 -5.79 -11.52
CA LEU A 131 10.34 -7.16 -10.99
C LEU A 131 11.71 -7.51 -10.41
N ARG A 132 12.78 -7.09 -11.10
CA ARG A 132 14.17 -7.29 -10.69
C ARG A 132 14.48 -6.78 -9.28
N VAL A 133 13.83 -5.68 -8.85
CA VAL A 133 13.98 -5.15 -7.48
C VAL A 133 13.57 -6.19 -6.44
N GLY A 134 12.50 -6.95 -6.69
CA GLY A 134 12.09 -8.04 -5.80
C GLY A 134 13.15 -9.15 -5.74
N ASP A 135 13.67 -9.55 -6.89
CA ASP A 135 14.63 -10.65 -7.00
C ASP A 135 16.01 -10.29 -6.43
N GLU A 136 16.44 -9.03 -6.53
CA GLU A 136 17.77 -8.57 -6.07
C GLU A 136 17.76 -8.08 -4.62
N GLU A 137 16.74 -7.33 -4.23
CA GLU A 137 16.70 -6.68 -2.90
C GLU A 137 15.83 -7.44 -1.90
N TRP A 138 14.86 -8.25 -2.35
CA TRP A 138 13.89 -8.94 -1.49
C TRP A 138 13.98 -10.47 -1.55
N ASP A 139 15.04 -11.03 -2.15
CA ASP A 139 15.37 -12.45 -1.99
C ASP A 139 16.07 -12.68 -0.64
N PHE A 140 15.26 -12.88 0.40
CA PHE A 140 15.76 -13.13 1.74
C PHE A 140 16.26 -14.57 1.87
N GLY A 141 17.58 -14.70 1.80
CA GLY A 141 18.28 -15.96 2.04
C GLY A 141 18.22 -16.93 0.85
N GLY A 142 18.04 -16.45 -0.38
CA GLY A 142 18.04 -17.27 -1.59
C GLY A 142 16.78 -18.15 -1.72
N LYS A 143 15.67 -17.72 -1.15
CA LYS A 143 14.38 -18.46 -1.10
C LYS A 143 13.37 -17.96 -2.13
N GLY A 144 13.76 -16.98 -2.94
CA GLY A 144 12.88 -16.26 -3.86
C GLY A 144 12.40 -14.94 -3.27
N SER A 145 11.83 -14.10 -4.15
CA SER A 145 11.40 -12.75 -3.79
C SER A 145 10.27 -12.75 -2.76
N HIS A 146 10.43 -11.95 -1.71
CA HIS A 146 9.40 -11.67 -0.70
C HIS A 146 8.57 -10.43 -1.05
N TRP A 147 8.71 -9.90 -2.26
CA TRP A 147 8.09 -8.66 -2.68
C TRP A 147 7.63 -8.71 -4.15
N LEU A 148 6.51 -8.05 -4.43
CA LEU A 148 6.00 -7.90 -5.80
C LEU A 148 5.68 -6.44 -6.08
N PRO A 149 6.12 -5.90 -7.23
CA PRO A 149 5.77 -4.54 -7.62
C PRO A 149 4.28 -4.43 -7.90
N MET A 150 3.65 -3.40 -7.33
CA MET A 150 2.22 -3.14 -7.50
C MET A 150 1.96 -1.75 -8.07
N ILE A 151 2.35 -0.71 -7.33
CA ILE A 151 2.22 0.69 -7.72
C ILE A 151 3.56 1.37 -7.46
N TRP A 152 3.96 2.24 -8.39
CA TRP A 152 5.10 3.13 -8.25
C TRP A 152 4.66 4.54 -8.61
N GLY A 153 5.45 5.51 -8.17
CA GLY A 153 5.25 6.91 -8.46
C GLY A 153 6.55 7.67 -8.29
N THR A 154 6.47 8.96 -8.50
CA THR A 154 7.58 9.90 -8.39
C THR A 154 7.27 10.95 -7.34
N GLU A 155 8.33 11.61 -6.90
CA GLU A 155 8.23 12.81 -6.10
C GLU A 155 8.75 13.98 -6.95
N GLY A 156 8.04 15.10 -6.91
CA GLY A 156 8.29 16.26 -7.74
C GLY A 156 7.86 17.54 -7.04
N VAL A 157 7.65 18.62 -7.81
CA VAL A 157 7.16 19.90 -7.29
C VAL A 157 5.82 20.22 -7.93
N ALA A 158 4.79 20.36 -7.10
CA ALA A 158 3.46 20.83 -7.48
C ALA A 158 3.28 22.30 -7.05
N TRP A 159 2.46 23.05 -7.77
CA TRP A 159 2.19 24.45 -7.45
C TRP A 159 0.79 24.90 -7.84
N ARG A 160 0.34 25.97 -7.20
CA ARG A 160 -0.92 26.67 -7.49
C ARG A 160 -0.71 27.66 -8.64
N THR A 161 -1.07 27.25 -9.85
CA THR A 161 -0.92 28.07 -11.08
C THR A 161 -1.73 29.37 -11.05
N ASP A 162 -2.78 29.43 -10.23
CA ASP A 162 -3.60 30.61 -9.98
C ASP A 162 -2.95 31.63 -9.02
N GLN A 163 -1.91 31.22 -8.28
CA GLN A 163 -1.27 32.05 -7.26
C GLN A 163 0.22 32.31 -7.50
N TRP A 164 0.89 31.45 -8.26
CA TRP A 164 2.31 31.56 -8.52
C TRP A 164 2.69 30.95 -9.86
N ALA A 165 3.71 31.55 -10.47
CA ALA A 165 4.38 31.03 -11.64
C ALA A 165 5.90 31.07 -11.38
N PRO A 166 6.65 30.09 -11.87
CA PRO A 166 8.11 30.14 -11.80
C PRO A 166 8.65 31.46 -12.36
N PRO A 167 9.62 32.10 -11.70
CA PRO A 167 10.15 33.41 -12.13
C PRO A 167 10.96 33.33 -13.43
N ARG A 168 11.23 32.12 -13.92
CA ARG A 168 11.96 31.84 -15.16
C ARG A 168 10.92 31.63 -16.28
N ALA A 169 11.07 32.37 -17.39
CA ALA A 169 10.07 32.39 -18.47
C ALA A 169 9.97 31.03 -19.18
N GLY A 170 8.74 30.47 -19.26
CA GLY A 170 8.47 29.18 -19.89
C GLY A 170 8.82 27.96 -19.03
N ASP A 171 9.12 28.17 -17.75
CA ASP A 171 9.73 27.15 -16.91
C ASP A 171 8.73 26.37 -16.04
N ILE A 172 9.15 25.16 -15.66
CA ILE A 172 8.51 24.34 -14.63
C ILE A 172 9.20 24.59 -13.29
N PRO A 173 8.53 24.37 -12.15
CA PRO A 173 9.19 24.52 -10.86
C PRO A 173 10.32 23.52 -10.67
N SER A 174 11.33 23.94 -9.93
CA SER A 174 12.48 23.16 -9.50
C SER A 174 12.46 22.98 -7.98
N TYR A 175 13.26 22.05 -7.46
CA TYR A 175 13.47 21.93 -6.01
C TYR A 175 14.07 23.19 -5.37
N GLY A 176 14.71 24.05 -6.16
CA GLY A 176 15.23 25.34 -5.70
C GLY A 176 14.13 26.37 -5.41
N ASP A 177 12.96 26.24 -6.04
CA ASP A 177 11.88 27.22 -5.91
C ASP A 177 11.23 27.18 -4.51
N ILE A 178 11.33 26.05 -3.80
CA ILE A 178 10.88 25.89 -2.41
C ILE A 178 11.58 26.87 -1.46
N TRP A 179 12.79 27.32 -1.82
CA TRP A 179 13.67 28.11 -0.96
C TRP A 179 13.70 29.61 -1.33
N GLN A 180 12.89 30.04 -2.30
CA GLN A 180 12.87 31.43 -2.75
C GLN A 180 12.08 32.34 -1.80
N GLU A 181 12.39 33.63 -1.82
CA GLU A 181 11.81 34.60 -0.89
C GLU A 181 10.35 34.96 -1.23
N ASP A 182 9.96 34.89 -2.51
CA ASP A 182 8.59 35.21 -2.98
C ASP A 182 7.54 34.20 -2.51
N VAL A 183 7.95 32.95 -2.23
CA VAL A 183 7.09 31.87 -1.71
C VAL A 183 7.35 31.54 -0.23
N LYS A 184 8.11 32.39 0.47
CA LYS A 184 8.41 32.24 1.89
C LYS A 184 7.18 31.99 2.75
N GLY A 185 7.24 30.94 3.57
CA GLY A 185 6.17 30.54 4.48
C GLY A 185 4.92 30.03 3.76
N LYS A 186 5.02 29.73 2.47
CA LYS A 186 3.95 29.18 1.62
C LYS A 186 4.39 27.89 0.93
N THR A 187 5.42 27.21 1.43
CA THR A 187 5.89 25.96 0.84
C THR A 187 5.65 24.75 1.71
N MET A 188 5.73 23.56 1.11
CA MET A 188 5.71 22.31 1.87
C MET A 188 6.70 21.31 1.29
N MET A 189 7.14 20.38 2.13
CA MET A 189 8.00 19.27 1.71
C MET A 189 7.92 18.11 2.69
N ARG A 190 8.22 16.90 2.21
CA ARG A 190 8.55 15.80 3.11
C ARG A 190 10.01 15.93 3.50
N VAL A 191 10.30 15.82 4.79
CA VAL A 191 11.68 15.99 5.32
C VAL A 191 12.68 15.10 4.57
N HIS A 192 12.35 13.83 4.35
CA HIS A 192 13.25 12.88 3.68
C HIS A 192 13.66 13.31 2.26
N SER A 193 12.69 13.37 1.35
CA SER A 193 12.91 13.63 -0.08
C SER A 193 13.07 15.09 -0.42
N GLY A 194 12.42 16.00 0.31
CA GLY A 194 12.62 17.43 0.14
C GLY A 194 14.03 17.87 0.55
N MET A 195 14.65 17.23 1.55
CA MET A 195 16.06 17.50 1.84
C MET A 195 16.99 16.97 0.74
N LEU A 196 16.67 15.82 0.12
CA LEU A 196 17.39 15.39 -1.10
C LEU A 196 17.26 16.45 -2.21
N GLY A 197 16.05 16.96 -2.44
CA GLY A 197 15.80 18.06 -3.38
C GLY A 197 16.60 19.32 -3.06
N ALA A 198 16.72 19.69 -1.79
CA ALA A 198 17.59 20.78 -1.33
C ALA A 198 19.06 20.50 -1.64
N GLY A 199 19.55 19.28 -1.44
CA GLY A 199 20.91 18.89 -1.80
C GLY A 199 21.18 19.02 -3.31
N LEU A 200 20.25 18.55 -4.15
CA LEU A 200 20.34 18.71 -5.61
C LEU A 200 20.32 20.19 -6.05
N TYR A 201 19.54 21.01 -5.36
CA TYR A 201 19.55 22.45 -5.56
C TYR A 201 20.91 23.06 -5.18
N LEU A 202 21.48 22.68 -4.03
CA LEU A 202 22.79 23.14 -3.57
C LEU A 202 23.92 22.73 -4.54
N GLU A 203 23.85 21.55 -5.16
CA GLU A 203 24.77 21.19 -6.26
C GLU A 203 24.62 22.14 -7.45
N THR A 204 23.38 22.42 -7.85
CA THR A 204 23.06 23.26 -9.01
C THR A 204 23.60 24.68 -8.86
N ILE A 205 23.56 25.24 -7.65
CA ILE A 205 24.07 26.59 -7.36
C ILE A 205 25.54 26.62 -6.92
N GLY A 206 26.25 25.50 -7.02
CA GLY A 206 27.68 25.40 -6.69
C GLY A 206 28.01 25.51 -5.20
N LYS A 207 27.03 25.26 -4.31
CA LYS A 207 27.26 25.14 -2.86
C LYS A 207 27.70 23.74 -2.46
N LEU A 208 27.44 22.76 -3.32
CA LEU A 208 27.93 21.39 -3.24
C LEU A 208 28.63 21.03 -4.56
N GLU A 209 29.64 20.17 -4.48
CA GLU A 209 30.35 19.68 -5.67
C GLU A 209 29.40 18.87 -6.59
N PRO A 210 29.51 19.00 -7.93
CA PRO A 210 28.67 18.23 -8.85
C PRO A 210 28.74 16.71 -8.62
N GLY A 211 27.57 16.09 -8.48
CA GLY A 211 27.40 14.66 -8.24
C GLY A 211 27.67 14.20 -6.80
N VAL A 212 27.92 15.11 -5.87
CA VAL A 212 28.29 14.75 -4.49
C VAL A 212 27.12 14.13 -3.71
N MET A 213 25.86 14.48 -3.99
CA MET A 213 24.69 13.85 -3.38
C MET A 213 24.58 12.38 -3.75
N LYS A 214 24.95 12.01 -4.99
CA LYS A 214 25.00 10.60 -5.40
C LYS A 214 26.16 9.88 -4.73
N LYS A 215 27.36 10.45 -4.76
CA LYS A 215 28.57 9.88 -4.12
C LYS A 215 28.47 9.80 -2.60
N ALA A 216 27.58 10.58 -1.99
CA ALA A 216 27.32 10.52 -0.55
C ALA A 216 26.90 9.12 -0.08
N TYR A 217 26.34 8.29 -0.96
CA TYR A 217 25.93 6.93 -0.64
C TYR A 217 27.05 5.89 -0.77
N ASP A 218 28.25 6.27 -1.22
CA ASP A 218 29.40 5.35 -1.37
C ASP A 218 30.04 4.99 -0.01
N GLY A 219 29.74 5.74 1.05
CA GLY A 219 30.22 5.45 2.40
C GLY A 219 29.78 6.48 3.44
N GLU A 220 29.72 6.03 4.70
CA GLU A 220 29.18 6.83 5.83
C GLU A 220 29.87 8.19 6.01
N ALA A 221 31.21 8.24 5.88
CA ALA A 221 31.95 9.49 6.06
C ALA A 221 31.56 10.56 5.03
N GLY A 222 31.42 10.16 3.76
CA GLY A 222 30.93 11.02 2.69
C GLY A 222 29.47 11.41 2.91
N MET A 223 28.65 10.45 3.32
CA MET A 223 27.25 10.68 3.66
C MET A 223 27.09 11.77 4.72
N ARG A 224 27.75 11.60 5.88
CA ARG A 224 27.68 12.56 6.98
C ARG A 224 28.14 13.95 6.56
N LYS A 225 29.28 14.03 5.87
CA LYS A 225 29.83 15.31 5.41
C LYS A 225 28.85 16.05 4.50
N THR A 226 28.33 15.37 3.48
CA THR A 226 27.42 15.99 2.49
C THR A 226 26.08 16.33 3.14
N TRP A 227 25.47 15.40 3.86
CA TRP A 227 24.16 15.61 4.48
C TRP A 227 24.18 16.61 5.63
N GLN A 228 25.33 16.85 6.29
CA GLN A 228 25.45 17.93 7.27
C GLN A 228 25.23 19.29 6.61
N VAL A 229 25.85 19.54 5.45
CA VAL A 229 25.68 20.80 4.70
C VAL A 229 24.22 21.00 4.30
N VAL A 230 23.57 19.95 3.79
CA VAL A 230 22.14 19.98 3.43
C VAL A 230 21.27 20.25 4.66
N THR A 231 21.57 19.61 5.78
CA THR A 231 20.82 19.76 7.04
C THR A 231 20.95 21.19 7.57
N ASP A 232 22.16 21.73 7.62
CA ASP A 232 22.41 23.09 8.10
C ASP A 232 21.66 24.11 7.24
N PHE A 233 21.68 23.93 5.91
CA PHE A 233 20.90 24.75 4.99
C PHE A 233 19.39 24.67 5.27
N CYS A 234 18.83 23.46 5.38
CA CYS A 234 17.40 23.28 5.64
C CYS A 234 16.98 23.87 6.98
N VAL A 235 17.80 23.71 8.03
CA VAL A 235 17.52 24.26 9.37
C VAL A 235 17.57 25.78 9.36
N ALA A 236 18.58 26.38 8.71
CA ALA A 236 18.70 27.83 8.59
C ALA A 236 17.54 28.46 7.81
N ASN A 237 16.98 27.73 6.84
CA ASN A 237 15.91 28.20 5.95
C ASN A 237 14.53 27.61 6.28
N LYS A 238 14.35 26.97 7.43
CA LYS A 238 13.10 26.26 7.77
C LYS A 238 11.86 27.15 7.78
N ALA A 239 12.02 28.46 7.94
CA ALA A 239 10.93 29.44 7.87
C ALA A 239 10.28 29.53 6.48
N GLN A 240 10.93 29.03 5.43
CA GLN A 240 10.31 28.94 4.10
C GLN A 240 9.20 27.88 4.08
N VAL A 241 9.37 26.79 4.85
CA VAL A 241 8.48 25.65 4.85
C VAL A 241 7.35 25.86 5.84
N LYS A 242 6.12 25.93 5.33
CA LYS A 242 4.89 26.02 6.12
C LYS A 242 4.49 24.69 6.73
N LEU A 243 4.60 23.62 5.94
CA LEU A 243 4.08 22.30 6.28
C LEU A 243 5.10 21.21 5.94
N PHE A 244 5.33 20.30 6.89
CA PHE A 244 6.02 19.05 6.63
C PHE A 244 5.00 17.92 6.49
N TRP A 245 4.76 17.46 5.26
CA TRP A 245 3.76 16.44 4.98
C TRP A 245 4.35 15.03 5.07
N ASN A 246 3.48 14.06 5.37
CA ASN A 246 3.86 12.65 5.46
C ASN A 246 2.88 11.70 4.76
N ASP A 247 1.73 12.18 4.31
CA ASP A 247 0.67 11.39 3.70
C ASP A 247 -0.04 12.17 2.58
N ALA A 248 -0.99 11.54 1.92
CA ALA A 248 -1.75 12.14 0.82
C ALA A 248 -2.63 13.31 1.29
N ASP A 249 -3.23 13.19 2.46
CA ASP A 249 -4.19 14.18 2.97
C ASP A 249 -3.51 15.48 3.39
N SER A 250 -2.36 15.41 4.07
CA SER A 250 -1.55 16.57 4.42
C SER A 250 -1.07 17.33 3.17
N GLN A 251 -0.72 16.63 2.08
CA GLN A 251 -0.37 17.27 0.82
C GLN A 251 -1.55 18.01 0.18
N LYS A 252 -2.72 17.35 0.10
CA LYS A 252 -3.94 17.97 -0.46
C LYS A 252 -4.35 19.20 0.36
N ASN A 253 -4.43 19.05 1.68
CA ASN A 253 -4.84 20.13 2.56
C ASN A 253 -3.84 21.30 2.53
N GLY A 254 -2.54 21.00 2.41
CA GLY A 254 -1.49 21.98 2.16
C GLY A 254 -1.88 22.93 1.02
N LEU A 255 -2.11 22.37 -0.17
CA LEU A 255 -2.38 23.14 -1.39
C LEU A 255 -3.79 23.73 -1.46
N LEU A 256 -4.79 23.07 -0.86
CA LEU A 256 -6.20 23.49 -0.97
C LEU A 256 -6.59 24.50 0.11
N ASN A 257 -6.17 24.26 1.36
CA ASN A 257 -6.74 24.90 2.55
C ASN A 257 -5.70 25.67 3.37
N ASP A 258 -4.46 25.17 3.42
CA ASP A 258 -3.44 25.72 4.33
C ASP A 258 -2.55 26.77 3.66
N GLY A 259 -2.89 27.22 2.45
CA GLY A 259 -2.19 28.33 1.78
C GLY A 259 -0.76 27.97 1.35
N VAL A 260 -0.47 26.70 1.12
CA VAL A 260 0.72 26.29 0.38
C VAL A 260 0.51 26.64 -1.09
N VAL A 261 1.54 27.23 -1.69
CA VAL A 261 1.55 27.68 -3.08
C VAL A 261 2.51 26.86 -3.93
N VAL A 262 3.64 26.43 -3.38
CA VAL A 262 4.64 25.55 -4.03
C VAL A 262 5.02 24.44 -3.07
N GLY A 263 4.92 23.19 -3.48
CA GLY A 263 5.20 22.05 -2.61
C GLY A 263 6.00 20.98 -3.33
N GLN A 264 7.03 20.46 -2.67
CA GLN A 264 7.52 19.13 -3.02
C GLN A 264 6.42 18.12 -2.67
N THR A 265 6.01 17.25 -3.58
CA THR A 265 4.89 16.30 -3.38
C THR A 265 5.20 14.95 -3.99
N TRP A 266 4.42 13.95 -3.64
CA TRP A 266 4.13 12.83 -4.54
C TRP A 266 3.44 13.31 -5.83
N ASP A 267 3.57 12.54 -6.90
CA ASP A 267 2.90 12.79 -8.19
C ASP A 267 1.41 12.39 -8.19
N GLY A 268 1.03 11.41 -7.38
CA GLY A 268 -0.31 11.32 -6.78
C GLY A 268 -0.31 12.05 -5.43
N PRO A 269 -1.42 12.30 -4.72
CA PRO A 269 -2.82 11.93 -4.95
C PRO A 269 -3.57 12.93 -5.83
N PRO A 270 -4.76 12.59 -6.36
CA PRO A 270 -5.61 13.56 -7.05
C PRO A 270 -5.98 14.71 -6.10
N ILE A 271 -5.75 15.95 -6.56
CA ILE A 271 -6.03 17.20 -5.83
C ILE A 271 -7.42 17.77 -6.22
N SER A 272 -8.14 17.10 -7.13
CA SER A 272 -9.47 17.46 -7.64
C SER A 272 -10.53 16.42 -7.31
#